data_AF-A0A6M0C4L4-F1
#
_entry.id   AF-A0A6M0C4L4-F1
#
_cell.length_a   1.000
_cell.length_b   1.000
_cell.length_c   1.000
_cell.angle_alpha   90.00
_cell.angle_beta   90.00
_cell.angle_gamma   90.00
#
_symmetry.space_group_name_H-M   'P 1'
#
loop_
_entity.id
_entity.type
_entity.pdbx_description
1 polymer ?
#
loop_
_entity_poly.entity_id
_entity_poly.type
_entity_poly.pdbx_seq_one_letter_code
_entity_poly.pdbx_strand_id
1 'polypeptide(L)' 'MKTTTKQPINPWNYKPWWCQPWSILLTGIVIISSSWFLLKIWWITALVAFPILLWWSLFLILWPRLINLEMENGE' A
#
# COMPACT_ATOMS: atom_id res chain seq x y z
N MET A 1 -3.10 -11.49 -38.12
CA MET A 1 -3.04 -12.05 -36.75
C MET A 1 -2.55 -10.96 -35.81
N LYS A 2 -3.41 -10.40 -34.95
CA LYS A 2 -2.96 -9.53 -33.85
C LYS A 2 -2.43 -10.44 -32.74
N THR A 3 -1.12 -10.53 -32.61
CA THR A 3 -0.45 -11.13 -31.44
C THR A 3 -0.76 -10.25 -30.23
N THR A 4 -1.80 -10.63 -29.47
CA THR A 4 -2.11 -9.98 -28.19
C THR A 4 -1.11 -10.51 -27.19
N THR A 5 0.02 -9.82 -27.04
CA THR A 5 0.98 -10.05 -25.97
C THR A 5 0.22 -9.96 -24.65
N LYS A 6 0.09 -11.07 -23.89
CA LYS A 6 -0.45 -11.12 -22.52
C LYS A 6 0.45 -10.21 -21.66
N GLN A 7 0.15 -8.91 -21.63
CA GLN A 7 0.82 -8.00 -20.71
C GLN A 7 0.36 -8.41 -19.31
N PRO A 8 1.27 -8.61 -18.34
CA PRO A 8 0.86 -8.86 -16.97
C PRO A 8 -0.04 -7.71 -16.54
N ILE A 9 -1.30 -8.01 -16.23
CA ILE A 9 -2.29 -7.00 -15.88
C ILE A 9 -1.79 -6.34 -14.60
N ASN A 10 -1.29 -5.11 -14.70
CA ASN A 10 -0.81 -4.39 -13.52
C ASN A 10 -2.04 -3.98 -12.70
N PRO A 11 -2.28 -4.59 -11.52
CA PRO A 11 -3.49 -4.34 -10.74
C PRO A 11 -3.55 -2.91 -10.17
N TRP A 12 -2.43 -2.20 -10.17
CA TRP A 12 -2.32 -0.83 -9.69
C TRP A 12 -2.77 0.22 -10.71
N ASN A 13 -2.93 -0.15 -11.98
CA ASN A 13 -3.42 0.77 -13.02
C ASN A 13 -4.93 1.05 -12.94
N TYR A 14 -5.70 0.14 -12.35
CA TYR A 14 -7.15 0.31 -12.19
C TYR A 14 -7.53 0.98 -10.87
N LYS A 15 -6.55 1.18 -9.97
CA LYS A 15 -6.77 1.83 -8.67
C LYS A 15 -6.65 3.36 -8.82
N PRO A 16 -7.53 4.16 -8.18
CA PRO A 16 -7.39 5.61 -8.16
C PRO A 16 -6.04 6.03 -7.57
N TRP A 17 -5.54 7.21 -7.96
CA TRP A 17 -4.18 7.67 -7.62
C TRP A 17 -3.91 7.74 -6.11
N TRP A 18 -4.96 7.91 -5.29
CA TRP A 18 -4.90 7.90 -3.83
C TRP A 18 -4.51 6.54 -3.23
N CYS A 19 -4.74 5.45 -3.96
CA CYS A 19 -4.52 4.09 -3.49
C CYS A 19 -3.21 3.48 -4.03
N GLN A 20 -2.36 4.31 -4.63
CA GLN A 20 -1.02 3.90 -5.05
C GLN A 20 -0.08 3.75 -3.85
N PRO A 21 0.91 2.84 -3.94
CA PRO A 21 1.86 2.58 -2.86
C PRO A 21 2.54 3.87 -2.36
N TRP A 22 2.89 4.78 -3.26
CA TRP A 22 3.50 6.06 -2.94
C TRP A 22 2.58 6.99 -2.14
N SER A 23 1.30 7.07 -2.49
CA SER A 23 0.31 7.87 -1.74
C SER A 23 0.15 7.34 -0.31
N ILE A 24 0.03 6.02 -0.16
CA ILE A 24 -0.12 5.38 1.16
C ILE A 24 1.13 5.60 2.03
N LEU A 25 2.32 5.48 1.43
CA LEU A 25 3.59 5.80 2.10
C LEU A 25 3.67 7.26 2.51
N LEU A 26 3.37 8.20 1.61
CA LEU A 26 3.37 9.64 1.91
C LEU A 26 2.40 9.98 3.04
N THR A 27 1.20 9.42 3.03
CA THR A 27 0.19 9.67 4.06
C THR A 27 0.71 9.20 5.42
N GLY A 28 1.31 8.01 5.48
CA GLY A 28 1.89 7.47 6.70
C GLY A 28 3.08 8.30 7.22
N ILE A 29 3.98 8.71 6.32
CA ILE A 29 5.13 9.56 6.66
C ILE A 29 4.66 10.91 7.19
N VAL A 30 3.70 11.56 6.52
CA VAL A 30 3.15 12.86 6.95
C VAL A 30 2.52 12.74 8.34
N ILE A 31 1.74 11.69 8.61
CA ILE A 31 1.11 11.48 9.92
C ILE A 31 2.17 11.21 11.01
N ILE A 32 3.17 10.37 10.75
CA ILE A 32 4.24 10.07 11.72
C ILE A 32 5.09 11.33 11.97
N SER A 33 5.49 12.06 10.92
CA SER A 33 6.28 13.28 11.03
C SER A 33 5.51 14.41 11.72
N SER A 34 4.22 14.59 11.42
CA SER A 34 3.38 15.59 12.09
C SER A 34 3.12 15.23 13.56
N SER A 35 2.88 13.96 13.87
CA SER A 35 2.78 13.47 15.25
C SER A 35 4.05 13.76 16.05
N TRP A 36 5.23 13.48 15.46
CA TRP A 36 6.49 13.79 16.13
C TRP A 36 6.70 15.30 16.31
N PHE A 37 6.44 16.10 15.27
CA PHE A 37 6.64 17.55 15.29
C PHE A 37 5.79 18.23 16.36
N LEU A 38 4.55 17.77 16.54
CA LEU A 38 3.62 18.34 17.51
C LEU A 38 3.85 17.83 18.93
N LEU A 39 4.16 16.53 19.10
CA LEU A 39 4.11 15.91 20.42
C LEU A 39 5.48 15.69 21.04
N LYS A 40 6.58 15.64 20.26
CA LYS A 40 7.96 15.30 20.72
C LYS A 40 8.04 14.10 21.70
N ILE A 41 7.02 13.26 21.77
CA ILE A 41 6.90 12.13 22.68
C ILE A 41 6.98 10.85 21.85
N TRP A 42 8.10 10.14 22.00
CA TRP A 42 8.38 8.90 21.26
C TRP A 42 7.31 7.83 21.43
N TRP A 43 6.74 7.70 22.64
CA TRP A 43 5.77 6.64 22.94
C TRP A 43 4.46 6.82 22.15
N ILE A 44 4.01 8.06 21.98
CA ILE A 44 2.81 8.35 21.19
C ILE A 44 3.07 8.12 19.70
N THR A 45 4.24 8.54 19.20
CA THR A 45 4.60 8.28 17.81
C THR A 45 4.67 6.78 17.51
N ALA A 46 5.19 5.97 18.43
CA ALA A 46 5.22 4.51 18.27
C ALA A 46 3.80 3.92 18.22
N LEU A 47 2.89 4.40 19.08
CA LEU A 47 1.50 3.98 19.10
C LEU A 47 0.78 4.34 17.78
N VAL A 48 1.04 5.52 17.21
CA VAL A 48 0.48 5.96 15.92
C VAL A 48 1.14 5.24 14.72
N ALA A 49 2.43 4.93 14.80
CA ALA A 49 3.15 4.23 13.73
C ALA A 49 2.65 2.79 13.55
N PHE A 50 2.26 2.11 14.64
CA PHE A 50 1.79 0.72 14.59
C PHE A 50 0.59 0.47 13.66
N PRO A 51 -0.55 1.20 13.77
CA PRO A 51 -1.67 1.05 12.85
C PRO A 51 -1.31 1.48 11.42
N ILE A 52 -0.41 2.45 11.23
CA ILE A 52 0.04 2.87 9.90
C ILE A 52 0.87 1.78 9.22
N LEU A 53 1.76 1.11 9.96
CA LEU A 53 2.51 -0.03 9.46
C LEU A 53 1.59 -1.21 9.12
N LEU A 54 0.61 -1.50 9.98
CA LEU A 54 -0.43 -2.50 9.67
C LEU A 54 -1.18 -2.14 8.39
N TRP A 55 -1.58 -0.87 8.23
CA TRP A 55 -2.24 -0.38 7.02
C TRP A 55 -1.35 -0.54 5.79
N TRP A 56 -0.06 -0.19 5.89
CA TRP A 56 0.91 -0.41 4.83
C TRP A 56 1.05 -1.89 4.48
N SER A 57 1.15 -2.79 5.46
CA SER A 57 1.23 -4.24 5.21
C SER A 57 -0.01 -4.76 4.49
N LEU A 58 -1.20 -4.33 4.88
CA LEU A 58 -2.44 -4.72 4.19
C LEU A 58 -2.43 -4.27 2.72
N PHE A 59 -2.10 -3.01 2.46
CA PHE A 59 -2.13 -2.51 1.09
C PHE A 59 -0.95 -2.98 0.23
N LEU A 60 0.27 -2.99 0.76
CA LEU A 60 1.49 -3.32 0.00
C LEU A 60 1.74 -4.82 -0.11
N ILE A 61 1.28 -5.63 0.84
CA ILE A 61 1.57 -7.08 0.88
C ILE A 61 0.31 -7.89 0.60
N LEU A 62 -0.79 -7.65 1.33
CA LEU A 62 -1.99 -8.47 1.19
C LEU A 62 -2.65 -8.30 -0.18
N TRP A 63 -2.78 -7.06 -0.66
CA TRP A 63 -3.39 -6.77 -1.96
C TRP A 63 -2.68 -7.48 -3.15
N PRO A 64 -1.36 -7.30 -3.39
CA PRO A 64 -0.71 -7.99 -4.50
C PRO A 64 -0.71 -9.51 -4.32
N ARG A 65 -0.68 -10.00 -3.07
CA ARG A 65 -0.77 -11.43 -2.80
C ARG A 65 -2.12 -12.01 -3.24
N LEU A 66 -3.22 -11.32 -2.95
CA LEU A 66 -4.56 -11.73 -3.36
C LEU A 66 -4.68 -11.81 -4.89
N ILE A 67 -4.15 -10.80 -5.60
CA ILE A 67 -4.16 -10.82 -7.07
C ILE A 67 -3.36 -11.99 -7.64
N ASN A 68 -2.18 -12.27 -7.08
CA ASN A 68 -1.38 -13.40 -7.51
C ASN A 68 -2.10 -14.74 -7.25
N LEU A 69 -2.77 -14.88 -6.10
CA LEU A 69 -3.57 -16.07 -5.77
C LEU A 69 -4.76 -16.25 -6.70
N GLU A 70 -5.46 -15.16 -7.04
CA GLU A 70 -6.57 -15.18 -7.98
C GLU A 70 -6.11 -15.63 -9.38
N MET A 71 -4.90 -15.25 -9.79
CA MET A 71 -4.31 -15.68 -11.05
C MET A 71 -3.82 -17.14 -11.03
N GLU A 72 -3.42 -17.67 -9.88
CA GLU A 72 -2.98 -19.07 -9.72
C GLU A 72 -4.16 -20.06 -9.71
N ASN A 73 -5.27 -19.72 -9.04
CA ASN A 73 -6.48 -20.57 -8.99
C ASN A 73 -7.33 -20.53 -10.26
N GLY A 74 -6.99 -19.67 -11.23
CA GLY A 74 -7.71 -19.49 -12.48
C GLY A 74 -7.24 -20.37 -13.64
N GLU A 75 -6.21 -21.20 -13.45
CA GLU A 75 -5.75 -22.22 -14.41
C GLU A 75 -6.26 -23.64 -14.08
#